data_AF-A0A7H8QKC0-F1
#
_entry.id   AF-A0A7H8QKC0-F1
#
_cell.length_a   1.000
_cell.length_b   1.000
_cell.length_c   1.000
_cell.angle_alpha   90.00
_cell.angle_beta   90.00
_cell.angle_gamma   90.00
#
_symmetry.space_group_name_H-M   'P 1'
#
loop_
_entity.id
_entity.type
_entity.pdbx_description
1 polymer ?
#
loop_
_entity_poly.entity_id
_entity_poly.type
_entity_poly.pdbx_seq_one_letter_code
_entity_poly.pdbx_strand_id
1 'polypeptide(L)'
;MASPVPVAQQISLSLSVEKNAIAPATSASASRLERDLKTIREYLEPIAAPAELPIPIHMRLPPFNICITRDFARKVESVHRLLDRALVDIVERWYTDAQADFPARMPLEAHEEDLLRWIDTQSSDDDAEERTIPRFGDRYGMWRTDFLIEKGREPEVKICEINARIPYNGFFVAGLHEESTRLLGGGQLGFEVPNEYEVTKKIIRDCFDETKPLYHIHKMWPGVDSRIFTHDFMQTTGQDVIHVEPAALQVEEDETSPTGWAIYFKPQDSEDQKQKIEQCTIELFQEELRDIDARILRQLATCCINDFRNILLLHDKRILGIVQQELPNLVERKVLGTAEAQVLRNGIAETVIPGSDAMKSLLEELRQDPLQRHRYIIKPVRGASCNGIRLGNQIDQEEWVSLLERFTSHALRPSEEAYVVQKLVDHLWCDIVRHEVHSSPEPEQFHLIGSCHMVNSKLFVFGPWRIGHTVHVGLSKESMGIVMSCVLRPEDLETMDGRKEE
;
A
#
# COMPACT_ATOMS: atom_id res chain seq x y z
N MET A 1 -1.77 32.46 -23.25
CA MET A 1 -0.97 31.81 -22.18
C MET A 1 -1.03 30.32 -22.47
N ALA A 2 0.11 29.62 -22.49
CA ALA A 2 0.11 28.16 -22.61
C ALA A 2 -0.66 27.56 -21.43
N SER A 3 -1.48 26.53 -21.69
CA SER A 3 -2.12 25.78 -20.60
C SER A 3 -1.05 25.22 -19.67
N PRO A 4 -1.23 25.28 -18.34
CA PRO A 4 -0.26 24.73 -17.40
C PRO A 4 -0.06 23.23 -17.67
N VAL A 5 1.18 22.78 -17.61
CA VAL A 5 1.54 21.36 -17.78
C VAL A 5 0.85 20.56 -16.68
N PRO A 6 0.06 19.51 -17.00
CA PRO A 6 -0.61 18.71 -16.00
C PRO A 6 0.41 17.93 -15.17
N VAL A 7 0.21 17.88 -13.86
CA VAL A 7 1.07 17.16 -12.92
C VAL A 7 1.03 15.64 -13.14
N ALA A 8 -0.14 15.15 -13.56
CA ALA A 8 -0.47 13.76 -13.84
C ALA A 8 -1.50 13.72 -14.97
N GLN A 9 -1.34 12.80 -15.92
CA GLN A 9 -2.23 12.63 -17.07
C GLN A 9 -2.13 11.20 -17.62
N GLN A 10 -3.24 10.60 -18.05
CA GLN A 10 -3.18 9.34 -18.81
C GLN A 10 -2.75 9.62 -20.27
N ILE A 11 -1.74 8.91 -20.75
CA ILE A 11 -1.15 9.12 -22.09
C ILE A 11 -1.09 7.83 -22.92
N SER A 12 -1.07 7.99 -24.24
CA SER A 12 -0.72 6.91 -25.18
C SER A 12 0.75 7.02 -25.55
N LEU A 13 1.58 6.05 -25.14
CA LEU A 13 3.00 6.02 -25.49
C LEU A 13 3.19 5.86 -27.00
N SER A 14 2.45 4.95 -27.64
CA SER A 14 2.58 4.67 -29.08
C SER A 14 2.20 5.87 -29.94
N LEU A 15 1.13 6.60 -29.58
CA LEU A 15 0.73 7.83 -30.27
C LEU A 15 1.74 8.94 -30.01
N SER A 16 2.28 9.01 -28.79
CA SER A 16 3.31 9.99 -28.46
C SER A 16 4.54 9.82 -29.35
N VAL A 17 5.02 8.58 -29.50
CA VAL A 17 6.12 8.22 -30.41
C VAL A 17 5.84 8.65 -31.84
N GLU A 18 4.65 8.34 -32.36
CA GLU A 18 4.29 8.69 -33.73
C GLU A 18 4.25 10.20 -33.97
N LYS A 19 3.69 10.97 -33.03
CA LYS A 19 3.53 12.42 -33.16
C LYS A 19 4.75 13.21 -32.68
N ASN A 20 5.74 12.56 -32.10
CA ASN A 20 6.89 13.19 -31.44
C ASN A 20 6.45 14.28 -30.43
N ALA A 21 5.40 13.98 -29.67
CA ALA A 21 4.79 14.89 -28.68
C ALA A 21 4.06 14.04 -27.62
N ILE A 22 3.85 14.56 -26.42
CA ILE A 22 3.07 13.88 -25.38
C ILE A 22 1.60 13.86 -25.81
N ALA A 23 1.08 12.68 -26.15
CA ALA A 23 -0.27 12.48 -26.62
C ALA A 23 -1.19 12.00 -25.48
N PRO A 24 -2.26 12.75 -25.14
CA PRO A 24 -3.30 12.27 -24.22
C PRO A 24 -3.87 10.94 -24.68
N ALA A 25 -4.23 10.05 -23.74
CA ALA A 25 -4.90 8.80 -24.09
C ALA A 25 -6.24 9.04 -24.82
N THR A 26 -6.91 10.16 -24.52
CA THR A 26 -8.16 10.60 -25.15
C THR A 26 -8.04 10.89 -26.64
N SER A 27 -6.82 11.12 -27.14
CA SER A 27 -6.57 11.37 -28.56
C SER A 27 -6.32 10.08 -29.35
N ALA A 28 -6.20 8.93 -28.68
CA ALA A 28 -5.95 7.66 -29.34
C ALA A 28 -7.23 7.10 -29.97
N SER A 29 -7.14 6.67 -31.23
CA SER A 29 -8.25 6.00 -31.92
C SER A 29 -8.57 4.63 -31.31
N ALA A 30 -9.79 4.13 -31.55
CA ALA A 30 -10.20 2.80 -31.12
C ALA A 30 -9.33 1.68 -31.73
N SER A 31 -8.88 1.84 -32.98
CA SER A 31 -8.00 0.86 -33.65
C SER A 31 -6.61 0.82 -33.01
N ARG A 32 -6.09 1.99 -32.57
CA ARG A 32 -4.85 2.06 -31.79
C ARG A 32 -4.99 1.39 -30.44
N LEU A 33 -6.07 1.68 -29.72
CA LEU A 33 -6.38 1.03 -28.45
C LEU A 33 -6.38 -0.50 -28.60
N GLU A 34 -7.06 -1.04 -29.62
CA GLU A 34 -7.10 -2.48 -29.88
C GLU A 34 -5.71 -3.06 -30.20
N ARG A 35 -4.94 -2.39 -31.06
CA ARG A 35 -3.58 -2.80 -31.41
C ARG A 35 -2.66 -2.84 -30.19
N ASP A 36 -2.64 -1.77 -29.40
CA ASP A 36 -1.72 -1.65 -28.26
C ASP A 36 -2.13 -2.62 -27.13
N LEU A 37 -3.43 -2.84 -26.91
CA LEU A 37 -3.92 -3.89 -26.01
C LEU A 37 -3.46 -5.27 -26.43
N LYS A 38 -3.52 -5.57 -27.73
CA LYS A 38 -3.05 -6.85 -28.26
C LYS A 38 -1.56 -7.05 -27.95
N THR A 39 -0.73 -6.04 -28.21
CA THR A 39 0.71 -6.07 -27.89
C THR A 39 0.97 -6.35 -26.41
N ILE A 40 0.23 -5.71 -25.52
CA ILE A 40 0.40 -5.91 -24.07
C ILE A 40 -0.05 -7.31 -23.64
N ARG A 41 -1.19 -7.79 -24.14
CA ARG A 41 -1.68 -9.13 -23.80
C ARG A 41 -0.75 -10.23 -24.28
N GLU A 42 -0.18 -10.10 -25.48
CA GLU A 42 0.80 -11.05 -26.01
C GLU A 42 2.06 -11.14 -25.13
N TYR A 43 2.45 -10.06 -24.45
CA TYR A 43 3.54 -10.06 -23.47
C TYR A 43 3.13 -10.67 -22.13
N LEU A 44 1.93 -10.37 -21.64
CA LEU A 44 1.49 -10.76 -20.29
C LEU A 44 1.02 -12.21 -20.20
N GLU A 45 0.40 -12.76 -21.24
CA GLU A 45 -0.20 -14.11 -21.23
C GLU A 45 0.79 -15.20 -20.80
N PRO A 46 2.03 -15.26 -21.34
CA PRO A 46 3.00 -16.28 -20.93
C PRO A 46 3.43 -16.20 -19.47
N ILE A 47 3.27 -15.04 -18.83
CA ILE A 47 3.64 -14.81 -17.42
C ILE A 47 2.43 -15.11 -16.51
N ALA A 48 1.24 -14.67 -16.91
CA ALA A 48 0.02 -14.80 -16.12
C ALA A 48 -0.51 -16.24 -16.10
N ALA A 49 -0.44 -16.96 -17.23
CA ALA A 49 -0.95 -18.32 -17.36
C ALA A 49 -0.31 -19.32 -16.37
N PRO A 50 1.03 -19.44 -16.26
CA PRO A 50 1.65 -20.40 -15.34
C PRO A 50 1.53 -20.01 -13.86
N ALA A 51 1.22 -18.73 -13.57
CA ALA A 51 1.02 -18.26 -12.20
C ALA A 51 -0.41 -18.54 -11.67
N GLU A 52 -1.33 -19.05 -12.50
CA GLU A 52 -2.71 -19.39 -12.11
C GLU A 52 -3.42 -18.27 -11.35
N LEU A 53 -3.38 -17.04 -11.89
CA LEU A 53 -3.90 -15.86 -11.19
C LEU A 53 -5.43 -16.00 -10.92
N PRO A 54 -5.87 -15.91 -9.65
CA PRO A 54 -7.29 -16.11 -9.30
C PRO A 54 -8.17 -14.93 -9.71
N ILE A 55 -7.56 -13.78 -9.98
CA ILE A 55 -8.19 -12.62 -10.60
C ILE A 55 -7.44 -12.38 -11.92
N PRO A 56 -8.12 -12.24 -13.06
CA PRO A 56 -7.49 -12.01 -14.36
C PRO A 56 -6.99 -10.55 -14.45
N ILE A 57 -6.06 -10.18 -13.59
CA ILE A 57 -5.55 -8.82 -13.45
C ILE A 57 -4.89 -8.32 -14.73
N HIS A 58 -4.28 -9.24 -15.51
CA HIS A 58 -3.71 -8.97 -16.84
C HIS A 58 -4.76 -8.44 -17.83
N MET A 59 -6.05 -8.75 -17.63
CA MET A 59 -7.13 -8.18 -18.44
C MET A 59 -7.50 -6.75 -18.03
N ARG A 60 -7.19 -6.36 -16.78
CA ARG A 60 -7.46 -5.02 -16.21
C ARG A 60 -6.34 -4.01 -16.47
N LEU A 61 -5.30 -4.42 -17.22
CA LEU A 61 -4.15 -3.60 -17.59
C LEU A 61 -4.41 -2.88 -18.93
N PRO A 62 -4.61 -1.55 -18.95
CA PRO A 62 -4.82 -0.79 -20.18
C PRO A 62 -3.50 -0.62 -20.94
N PRO A 63 -3.51 -0.11 -22.20
CA PRO A 63 -2.28 0.23 -22.91
C PRO A 63 -1.76 1.64 -22.63
N PHE A 64 -2.29 2.28 -21.59
CA PHE A 64 -2.02 3.66 -21.28
C PHE A 64 -1.40 3.78 -19.91
N ASN A 65 -0.41 4.67 -19.81
CA ASN A 65 0.29 4.94 -18.55
C ASN A 65 -0.17 6.27 -17.98
N ILE A 66 -0.01 6.44 -16.67
CA ILE A 66 -0.07 7.77 -16.05
C ILE A 66 1.30 8.44 -16.24
N CYS A 67 1.35 9.50 -17.02
CA CYS A 67 2.52 10.38 -17.11
C CYS A 67 2.50 11.38 -15.97
N ILE A 68 3.57 11.42 -15.17
CA ILE A 68 3.74 12.39 -14.08
C ILE A 68 4.97 13.27 -14.31
N THR A 69 4.93 14.50 -13.80
CA THR A 69 6.11 15.37 -13.80
C THR A 69 7.19 14.86 -12.85
N ARG A 70 8.46 15.10 -13.20
CA ARG A 70 9.61 14.72 -12.34
C ARG A 70 9.57 15.41 -10.98
N ASP A 71 9.16 16.68 -10.94
CA ASP A 71 9.02 17.43 -9.69
C ASP A 71 7.96 16.81 -8.78
N PHE A 72 6.84 16.37 -9.33
CA PHE A 72 5.83 15.67 -8.55
C PHE A 72 6.33 14.31 -8.06
N ALA A 73 7.03 13.54 -8.91
CA ALA A 73 7.64 12.28 -8.49
C ALA A 73 8.60 12.47 -7.31
N ARG A 74 9.47 13.49 -7.34
CA ARG A 74 10.36 13.84 -6.22
C ARG A 74 9.59 14.26 -4.96
N LYS A 75 8.49 15.01 -5.10
CA LYS A 75 7.61 15.38 -3.98
C LYS A 75 7.00 14.13 -3.34
N VAL A 76 6.49 13.20 -4.16
CA VAL A 76 5.94 11.92 -3.70
C VAL A 76 7.00 11.13 -2.94
N GLU A 77 8.17 10.89 -3.54
CA GLU A 77 9.27 10.15 -2.87
C GLU A 77 9.69 10.82 -1.56
N SER A 78 9.85 12.15 -1.56
CA SER A 78 10.25 12.91 -0.37
C SER A 78 9.27 12.70 0.79
N VAL A 79 7.96 12.82 0.56
CA VAL A 79 6.96 12.60 1.61
C VAL A 79 7.01 11.16 2.13
N HIS A 80 7.19 10.17 1.24
CA HIS A 80 7.24 8.76 1.64
C HIS A 80 8.48 8.42 2.48
N ARG A 81 9.66 8.94 2.11
CA ARG A 81 10.88 8.74 2.91
C ARG A 81 10.82 9.44 4.26
N LEU A 82 10.15 10.59 4.35
CA LEU A 82 9.91 11.26 5.63
C LEU A 82 8.91 10.50 6.49
N LEU A 83 7.85 9.95 5.90
CA LEU A 83 6.90 9.07 6.58
C LEU A 83 7.60 7.82 7.12
N ASP A 84 8.43 7.18 6.29
CA ASP A 84 9.22 6.02 6.69
C ASP A 84 10.07 6.32 7.93
N ARG A 85 10.92 7.37 7.89
CA ARG A 85 11.71 7.82 9.05
C ARG A 85 10.87 8.04 10.31
N ALA A 86 9.70 8.66 10.17
CA ALA A 86 8.79 8.89 11.30
C ALA A 86 8.23 7.59 11.86
N LEU A 87 7.82 6.65 11.00
CA LEU A 87 7.30 5.34 11.39
C LEU A 87 8.37 4.48 12.08
N VAL A 88 9.62 4.50 11.58
CA VAL A 88 10.74 3.81 12.21
C VAL A 88 10.90 4.26 13.66
N ASP A 89 11.05 5.57 13.90
CA ASP A 89 11.20 6.09 15.27
C ASP A 89 9.97 5.75 16.12
N ILE A 90 8.74 6.02 15.64
CA ILE A 90 7.52 5.76 16.42
C ILE A 90 7.41 4.30 16.86
N VAL A 91 7.67 3.34 15.96
CA VAL A 91 7.55 1.92 16.27
C VAL A 91 8.66 1.44 17.19
N GLU A 92 9.90 1.89 17.02
CA GLU A 92 11.02 1.47 17.89
C GLU A 92 10.85 1.89 19.35
N ARG A 93 10.14 2.99 19.59
CA ARG A 93 9.82 3.44 20.95
C ARG A 93 8.37 3.23 21.36
N TRP A 94 7.64 2.35 20.65
CA TRP A 94 6.21 2.13 20.86
C TRP A 94 5.86 1.83 22.32
N TYR A 95 6.66 0.98 22.99
CA TYR A 95 6.43 0.57 24.38
C TYR A 95 7.37 1.24 25.39
N THR A 96 8.41 1.95 24.95
CA THR A 96 9.45 2.50 25.82
C THR A 96 9.29 3.99 26.08
N ASP A 97 8.59 4.73 25.21
CA ASP A 97 8.30 6.15 25.40
C ASP A 97 7.04 6.39 26.24
N ALA A 98 7.26 6.48 27.56
CA ALA A 98 6.20 6.74 28.53
C ALA A 98 5.52 8.11 28.37
N GLN A 99 6.17 9.08 27.71
CA GLN A 99 5.57 10.40 27.49
C GLN A 99 4.62 10.37 26.29
N ALA A 100 5.02 9.67 25.22
CA ALA A 100 4.19 9.53 24.03
C ALA A 100 3.01 8.57 24.24
N ASP A 101 3.17 7.55 25.09
CA ASP A 101 2.15 6.56 25.49
C ASP A 101 1.29 6.06 24.32
N PHE A 102 1.97 5.55 23.29
CA PHE A 102 1.34 5.09 22.07
C PHE A 102 0.26 4.01 22.29
N PRO A 103 0.45 3.02 23.17
CA PRO A 103 -0.57 2.00 23.42
C PRO A 103 -1.88 2.59 23.96
N ALA A 104 -1.83 3.67 24.75
CA ALA A 104 -3.05 4.34 25.23
C ALA A 104 -3.76 5.16 24.15
N ARG A 105 -3.01 5.72 23.19
CA ARG A 105 -3.56 6.53 22.08
C ARG A 105 -4.10 5.68 20.94
N MET A 106 -3.51 4.52 20.71
CA MET A 106 -3.88 3.56 19.67
C MET A 106 -3.99 2.15 20.27
N PRO A 107 -4.99 1.89 21.12
CA PRO A 107 -5.12 0.59 21.77
C PRO A 107 -5.43 -0.49 20.73
N LEU A 108 -4.79 -1.64 20.90
CA LEU A 108 -4.94 -2.82 20.06
C LEU A 108 -5.84 -3.87 20.74
N GLU A 109 -6.16 -4.93 20.02
CA GLU A 109 -6.75 -6.11 20.66
C GLU A 109 -5.75 -6.75 21.63
N ALA A 110 -6.24 -7.37 22.70
CA ALA A 110 -5.36 -7.91 23.76
C ALA A 110 -4.33 -8.92 23.21
N HIS A 111 -4.75 -9.79 22.29
CA HIS A 111 -3.87 -10.79 21.67
C HIS A 111 -2.81 -10.16 20.75
N GLU A 112 -3.12 -9.05 20.09
CA GLU A 112 -2.17 -8.30 19.25
C GLU A 112 -1.13 -7.59 20.13
N GLU A 113 -1.59 -6.94 21.20
CA GLU A 113 -0.74 -6.27 22.19
C GLU A 113 0.21 -7.27 22.88
N ASP A 114 -0.30 -8.44 23.28
CA ASP A 114 0.50 -9.49 23.90
C ASP A 114 1.60 -10.02 22.95
N LEU A 115 1.29 -10.14 21.66
CA LEU A 115 2.26 -10.53 20.64
C LEU A 115 3.31 -9.45 20.42
N LEU A 116 2.89 -8.18 20.26
CA LEU A 116 3.81 -7.08 20.00
C LEU A 116 4.72 -6.77 21.20
N ARG A 117 4.22 -6.89 22.44
CA ARG A 117 5.07 -6.80 23.63
C ARG A 117 6.07 -7.94 23.69
N TRP A 118 5.68 -9.15 23.32
CA TRP A 118 6.63 -10.24 23.21
C TRP A 118 7.71 -9.92 22.15
N ILE A 119 7.33 -9.45 20.96
CA ILE A 119 8.28 -9.03 19.90
C ILE A 119 9.23 -7.94 20.40
N ASP A 120 8.72 -6.95 21.12
CA ASP A 120 9.51 -5.90 21.76
C ASP A 120 10.57 -6.49 22.68
N THR A 121 10.19 -7.42 23.58
CA THR A 121 11.18 -8.10 24.45
C THR A 121 12.24 -8.90 23.68
N GLN A 122 11.88 -9.51 22.54
CA GLN A 122 12.81 -10.28 21.71
C GLN A 122 13.75 -9.41 20.85
N SER A 123 13.41 -8.14 20.64
CA SER A 123 14.18 -7.20 19.83
C SER A 123 14.92 -6.14 20.65
N SER A 124 14.67 -6.10 21.96
CA SER A 124 15.27 -5.15 22.90
C SER A 124 16.71 -5.47 23.29
N ASP A 125 17.24 -6.65 22.93
CA ASP A 125 18.63 -6.99 23.26
C ASP A 125 19.61 -6.04 22.54
N ASP A 126 20.60 -5.55 23.28
CA ASP A 126 21.61 -4.67 22.74
C ASP A 126 22.60 -5.45 21.86
N ASP A 127 22.84 -6.73 22.17
CA ASP A 127 23.64 -7.59 21.31
C ASP A 127 22.82 -8.08 20.11
N ALA A 128 23.23 -7.66 18.91
CA ALA A 128 22.56 -8.05 17.68
C ALA A 128 22.65 -9.56 17.38
N GLU A 129 23.67 -10.25 17.90
CA GLU A 129 23.84 -11.69 17.70
C GLU A 129 22.93 -12.52 18.62
N GLU A 130 22.46 -11.93 19.74
CA GLU A 130 21.56 -12.58 20.70
C GLU A 130 20.07 -12.28 20.42
N ARG A 131 19.76 -11.32 19.54
CA ARG A 131 18.38 -10.99 19.15
C ARG A 131 17.73 -12.11 18.33
N THR A 132 16.66 -12.67 18.86
CA THR A 132 15.76 -13.57 18.10
C THR A 132 15.00 -12.81 17.01
N ILE A 133 14.61 -11.56 17.28
CA ILE A 133 13.88 -10.72 16.32
C ILE A 133 14.68 -9.43 16.11
N PRO A 134 14.96 -9.01 14.87
CA PRO A 134 15.65 -7.76 14.61
C PRO A 134 14.91 -6.55 15.19
N ARG A 135 15.65 -5.45 15.42
CA ARG A 135 14.99 -4.16 15.66
C ARG A 135 14.15 -3.81 14.45
N PHE A 136 13.08 -3.05 14.66
CA PHE A 136 12.25 -2.60 13.55
C PHE A 136 13.13 -1.91 12.50
N GLY A 137 14.02 -1.02 12.99
CA GLY A 137 15.23 -0.46 12.38
C GLY A 137 15.94 -1.26 11.29
N ASP A 138 16.09 -2.56 11.52
CA ASP A 138 16.99 -3.45 10.79
C ASP A 138 16.23 -4.31 9.78
N ARG A 139 14.98 -4.68 10.09
CA ARG A 139 14.14 -5.56 9.26
C ARG A 139 12.66 -5.25 9.48
N TYR A 140 12.13 -4.34 8.68
CA TYR A 140 10.74 -3.91 8.72
C TYR A 140 9.83 -4.83 7.91
N GLY A 141 10.28 -5.30 6.74
CA GLY A 141 9.44 -5.93 5.73
C GLY A 141 8.94 -4.97 4.66
N MET A 142 7.70 -5.14 4.21
CA MET A 142 7.14 -4.47 3.03
C MET A 142 5.80 -3.81 3.35
N TRP A 143 5.64 -2.56 2.95
CA TRP A 143 4.36 -1.85 3.07
C TRP A 143 4.13 -0.92 1.88
N ARG A 144 2.85 -0.64 1.60
CA ARG A 144 2.42 0.21 0.50
C ARG A 144 1.52 1.33 1.00
N THR A 145 1.86 2.57 0.72
CA THR A 145 0.94 3.71 0.89
C THR A 145 0.08 3.89 -0.34
N ASP A 146 -1.14 4.32 -0.09
CA ASP A 146 -2.01 4.86 -1.12
C ASP A 146 -2.07 6.38 -0.94
N PHE A 147 -1.92 7.12 -2.03
CA PHE A 147 -1.96 8.58 -2.03
C PHE A 147 -2.92 9.12 -3.08
N LEU A 148 -3.46 10.29 -2.76
CA LEU A 148 -4.35 11.08 -3.59
C LEU A 148 -3.63 12.34 -4.04
N ILE A 149 -4.15 12.97 -5.09
CA ILE A 149 -3.65 14.26 -5.57
C ILE A 149 -4.70 15.32 -5.20
N GLU A 150 -4.34 16.22 -4.29
CA GLU A 150 -5.16 17.39 -3.97
C GLU A 150 -4.99 18.45 -5.06
N LYS A 151 -6.11 18.97 -5.56
CA LYS A 151 -6.10 20.03 -6.57
C LYS A 151 -5.70 21.36 -5.94
N GLY A 152 -5.04 22.19 -6.74
CA GLY A 152 -4.60 23.51 -6.31
C GLY A 152 -3.80 24.17 -7.42
N ARG A 153 -3.23 25.35 -7.14
CA ARG A 153 -2.28 26.00 -8.05
C ARG A 153 -1.06 25.12 -8.30
N GLU A 154 -0.59 24.47 -7.24
CA GLU A 154 0.37 23.36 -7.30
C GLU A 154 -0.31 22.16 -6.66
N PRO A 155 -0.61 21.10 -7.43
CA PRO A 155 -1.20 19.89 -6.86
C PRO A 155 -0.29 19.26 -5.80
N GLU A 156 -0.88 18.81 -4.70
CA GLU A 156 -0.16 18.20 -3.58
C GLU A 156 -0.46 16.71 -3.44
N VAL A 157 0.53 15.94 -3.01
CA VAL A 157 0.35 14.54 -2.63
C VAL A 157 -0.28 14.44 -1.25
N LYS A 158 -1.29 13.59 -1.08
CA LYS A 158 -1.93 13.29 0.22
C LYS A 158 -1.96 11.79 0.45
N ILE A 159 -1.05 11.26 1.25
CA ILE A 159 -1.09 9.88 1.73
C ILE A 159 -2.34 9.71 2.59
N CYS A 160 -3.20 8.76 2.22
CA CYS A 160 -4.50 8.57 2.88
C CYS A 160 -4.64 7.22 3.59
N GLU A 161 -3.76 6.26 3.30
CA GLU A 161 -3.74 4.93 3.92
C GLU A 161 -2.36 4.26 3.78
N ILE A 162 -2.01 3.39 4.72
CA ILE A 162 -0.90 2.45 4.63
C ILE A 162 -1.46 1.02 4.62
N ASN A 163 -1.02 0.24 3.64
CA ASN A 163 -1.35 -1.16 3.46
C ASN A 163 -0.09 -2.00 3.76
N ALA A 164 -0.06 -2.65 4.91
CA ALA A 164 1.13 -3.38 5.38
C ALA A 164 0.83 -4.85 5.73
N ARG A 165 -0.43 -5.27 5.60
CA ARG A 165 -0.90 -6.63 5.89
C ARG A 165 -0.51 -7.67 4.85
N ILE A 166 -0.48 -7.24 3.59
CA ILE A 166 -0.18 -8.08 2.43
C ILE A 166 1.08 -7.46 1.81
N PRO A 167 2.24 -8.13 1.83
CA PRO A 167 3.53 -7.48 1.56
C PRO A 167 3.72 -7.06 0.10
N TYR A 168 3.19 -7.83 -0.86
CA TYR A 168 3.42 -7.57 -2.29
C TYR A 168 2.43 -6.55 -2.88
N ASN A 169 1.14 -6.74 -2.64
CA ASN A 169 0.05 -5.77 -2.85
C ASN A 169 0.19 -4.86 -4.09
N GLY A 170 0.18 -5.47 -5.28
CA GLY A 170 0.16 -4.77 -6.58
C GLY A 170 1.54 -4.34 -7.12
N PHE A 171 2.61 -4.63 -6.38
CA PHE A 171 4.00 -4.48 -6.81
C PHE A 171 4.28 -5.13 -8.18
N PHE A 172 4.07 -6.44 -8.29
CA PHE A 172 4.40 -7.24 -9.47
C PHE A 172 3.52 -6.86 -10.65
N VAL A 173 2.24 -6.62 -10.42
CA VAL A 173 1.30 -6.20 -11.47
C VAL A 173 1.69 -4.84 -12.05
N ALA A 174 2.10 -3.88 -11.23
CA ALA A 174 2.54 -2.57 -11.73
C ALA A 174 3.81 -2.69 -12.58
N GLY A 175 4.78 -3.51 -12.15
CA GLY A 175 6.00 -3.78 -12.91
C GLY A 175 5.73 -4.49 -14.24
N LEU A 176 4.82 -5.47 -14.28
CA LEU A 176 4.42 -6.12 -15.53
C LEU A 176 3.72 -5.17 -16.50
N HIS A 177 2.87 -4.27 -16.01
CA HIS A 177 2.28 -3.22 -16.84
C HIS A 177 3.36 -2.29 -17.42
N GLU A 178 4.34 -1.91 -16.60
CA GLU A 178 5.47 -1.10 -17.05
C GLU A 178 6.29 -1.78 -18.15
N GLU A 179 6.71 -3.03 -17.94
CA GLU A 179 7.47 -3.80 -18.94
C GLU A 179 6.70 -3.97 -20.26
N SER A 180 5.43 -4.33 -20.18
CA SER A 180 4.58 -4.53 -21.37
C SER A 180 4.36 -3.22 -22.15
N THR A 181 4.15 -2.10 -21.46
CA THR A 181 3.98 -0.79 -22.11
C THR A 181 5.28 -0.22 -22.69
N ARG A 182 6.46 -0.70 -22.25
CA ARG A 182 7.76 -0.33 -22.86
C ARG A 182 7.84 -0.73 -24.33
N LEU A 183 7.14 -1.80 -24.73
CA LEU A 183 7.02 -2.25 -26.13
C LEU A 183 6.38 -1.19 -27.04
N LEU A 184 5.66 -0.22 -26.48
CA LEU A 184 5.02 0.87 -27.22
C LEU A 184 5.96 2.04 -27.54
N GLY A 185 7.26 1.92 -27.22
CA GLY A 185 8.31 2.81 -27.71
C GLY A 185 8.59 4.05 -26.87
N GLY A 186 7.94 4.23 -25.71
CA GLY A 186 8.07 5.43 -24.87
C GLY A 186 9.52 5.86 -24.58
N GLY A 187 10.43 4.91 -24.36
CA GLY A 187 11.85 5.21 -24.12
C GLY A 187 12.55 5.96 -25.27
N GLN A 188 12.05 5.85 -26.51
CA GLN A 188 12.59 6.56 -27.68
C GLN A 188 12.40 8.08 -27.60
N LEU A 189 11.41 8.54 -26.82
CA LEU A 189 11.11 9.96 -26.60
C LEU A 189 11.56 10.45 -25.22
N GLY A 190 12.37 9.67 -24.49
CA GLY A 190 12.88 10.03 -23.17
C GLY A 190 11.85 9.92 -22.05
N PHE A 191 10.73 9.21 -22.25
CA PHE A 191 9.90 8.80 -21.12
C PHE A 191 10.69 7.80 -20.29
N GLU A 192 10.87 8.11 -19.01
CA GLU A 192 11.56 7.23 -18.07
C GLU A 192 10.55 6.44 -17.25
N VAL A 193 10.91 5.20 -16.95
CA VAL A 193 10.19 4.42 -15.94
C VAL A 193 10.78 4.77 -14.57
N PRO A 194 9.95 5.04 -13.56
CA PRO A 194 10.46 5.47 -12.27
C PRO A 194 11.06 4.31 -11.45
N ASN A 195 10.79 3.07 -11.85
CA ASN A 195 11.38 1.88 -11.24
C ASN A 195 11.89 0.96 -12.35
N GLU A 196 12.83 0.09 -12.02
CA GLU A 196 13.22 -1.03 -12.88
C GLU A 196 12.65 -2.32 -12.31
N TYR A 197 11.80 -3.01 -13.08
CA TYR A 197 11.06 -4.18 -12.59
C TYR A 197 12.00 -5.31 -12.14
N GLU A 198 12.99 -5.67 -12.94
CA GLU A 198 13.95 -6.74 -12.61
C GLU A 198 14.81 -6.42 -11.38
N VAL A 199 15.26 -5.16 -11.26
CA VAL A 199 15.99 -4.69 -10.07
C VAL A 199 15.12 -4.86 -8.83
N THR A 200 13.84 -4.52 -8.94
CA THR A 200 12.99 -4.59 -7.78
C THR A 200 12.58 -6.00 -7.41
N LYS A 201 12.29 -6.87 -8.39
CA LYS A 201 12.09 -8.32 -8.15
C LYS A 201 13.28 -8.91 -7.41
N LYS A 202 14.50 -8.56 -7.84
CA LYS A 202 15.72 -8.97 -7.15
C LYS A 202 15.74 -8.50 -5.70
N ILE A 203 15.44 -7.23 -5.43
CA ILE A 203 15.46 -6.71 -4.05
C ILE A 203 14.43 -7.39 -3.14
N ILE A 204 13.23 -7.67 -3.66
CA ILE A 204 12.21 -8.42 -2.92
C ILE A 204 12.70 -9.85 -2.64
N ARG A 205 13.31 -10.51 -3.63
CA ARG A 205 13.87 -11.85 -3.46
C ARG A 205 15.05 -11.90 -2.50
N ASP A 206 15.92 -10.88 -2.52
CA ASP A 206 17.06 -10.72 -1.59
C ASP A 206 16.61 -10.58 -0.13
N CYS A 207 15.31 -10.38 0.14
CA CYS A 207 14.76 -10.44 1.49
C CYS A 207 14.69 -11.88 2.03
N PHE A 208 14.73 -12.89 1.16
CA PHE A 208 14.62 -14.30 1.51
C PHE A 208 15.98 -14.99 1.44
N ASP A 209 16.09 -16.14 2.13
CA ASP A 209 17.20 -17.06 1.93
C ASP A 209 16.91 -17.92 0.68
N GLU A 210 17.55 -17.57 -0.44
CA GLU A 210 17.36 -18.25 -1.73
C GLU A 210 17.84 -19.72 -1.73
N THR A 211 18.50 -20.18 -0.67
CA THR A 211 18.96 -21.57 -0.53
C THR A 211 17.96 -22.49 0.15
N LYS A 212 16.83 -21.94 0.61
CA LYS A 212 15.82 -22.66 1.40
C LYS A 212 14.43 -22.59 0.76
N PRO A 213 13.55 -23.56 1.06
CA PRO A 213 12.14 -23.47 0.68
C PRO A 213 11.45 -22.22 1.24
N LEU A 214 10.44 -21.75 0.52
CA LEU A 214 9.59 -20.64 0.95
C LEU A 214 8.23 -21.18 1.42
N TYR A 215 7.87 -20.92 2.67
CA TYR A 215 6.53 -21.21 3.16
C TYR A 215 5.62 -19.99 2.98
N HIS A 216 4.56 -20.14 2.20
CA HIS A 216 3.55 -19.11 2.00
C HIS A 216 2.32 -19.42 2.86
N ILE A 217 2.13 -18.63 3.92
CA ILE A 217 1.03 -18.83 4.86
C ILE A 217 -0.13 -17.92 4.46
N HIS A 218 -1.23 -18.53 4.05
CA HIS A 218 -2.41 -17.82 3.59
C HIS A 218 -3.68 -18.67 3.78
N LYS A 219 -4.85 -18.03 3.73
CA LYS A 219 -6.13 -18.73 3.76
C LYS A 219 -7.21 -17.99 2.97
N MET A 220 -7.74 -16.87 3.47
CA MET A 220 -8.83 -16.15 2.78
C MET A 220 -8.37 -15.33 1.57
N TRP A 221 -7.17 -14.75 1.63
CA TRP A 221 -6.65 -13.97 0.51
C TRP A 221 -6.22 -14.91 -0.63
N PRO A 222 -6.77 -14.76 -1.85
CA PRO A 222 -6.49 -15.69 -2.94
C PRO A 222 -5.09 -15.53 -3.57
N GLY A 223 -4.45 -14.38 -3.32
CA GLY A 223 -3.17 -14.00 -3.93
C GLY A 223 -3.35 -13.40 -5.34
N VAL A 224 -2.50 -12.45 -5.71
CA VAL A 224 -2.31 -12.03 -7.11
C VAL A 224 -0.82 -11.91 -7.33
N ASP A 225 -0.23 -10.90 -6.71
CA ASP A 225 1.22 -10.70 -6.71
C ASP A 225 1.99 -11.86 -6.06
N SER A 226 1.47 -12.40 -4.96
CA SER A 226 2.11 -13.56 -4.32
C SER A 226 2.21 -14.74 -5.27
N ARG A 227 1.22 -14.97 -6.14
CA ARG A 227 1.27 -16.04 -7.15
C ARG A 227 2.38 -15.81 -8.17
N ILE A 228 2.51 -14.57 -8.66
CA ILE A 228 3.59 -14.16 -9.58
C ILE A 228 4.94 -14.34 -8.90
N PHE A 229 5.09 -13.83 -7.67
CA PHE A 229 6.32 -13.92 -6.90
C PHE A 229 6.71 -15.36 -6.61
N THR A 230 5.79 -16.19 -6.12
CA THR A 230 6.10 -17.59 -5.80
C THR A 230 6.52 -18.37 -7.04
N HIS A 231 5.92 -18.08 -8.20
CA HIS A 231 6.34 -18.67 -9.46
C HIS A 231 7.76 -18.23 -9.86
N ASP A 232 8.04 -16.92 -9.82
CA ASP A 232 9.37 -16.35 -10.10
C ASP A 232 10.45 -16.87 -9.13
N PHE A 233 10.11 -17.03 -7.84
CA PHE A 233 10.98 -17.59 -6.82
C PHE A 233 11.38 -19.03 -7.13
N MET A 234 10.42 -19.91 -7.44
CA MET A 234 10.70 -21.30 -7.82
C MET A 234 11.58 -21.39 -9.06
N GLN A 235 11.27 -20.60 -10.10
CA GLN A 235 12.03 -20.62 -11.36
C GLN A 235 13.46 -20.12 -11.18
N THR A 236 13.68 -19.12 -10.33
CA THR A 236 14.97 -18.47 -10.18
C THR A 236 15.89 -19.21 -9.20
N THR A 237 15.33 -19.75 -8.12
CA THR A 237 16.11 -20.37 -7.02
C THR A 237 16.17 -21.89 -7.11
N GLY A 238 15.22 -22.52 -7.81
CA GLY A 238 15.02 -23.97 -7.80
C GLY A 238 14.48 -24.52 -6.48
N GLN A 239 14.13 -23.65 -5.52
CA GLN A 239 13.55 -24.03 -4.24
C GLN A 239 12.03 -24.21 -4.34
N ASP A 240 11.48 -25.07 -3.49
CA ASP A 240 10.04 -25.28 -3.39
C ASP A 240 9.34 -24.09 -2.71
N VAL A 241 8.11 -23.84 -3.15
CA VAL A 241 7.15 -23.00 -2.43
C VAL A 241 6.05 -23.88 -1.84
N ILE A 242 5.91 -23.86 -0.52
CA ILE A 242 4.90 -24.63 0.21
C ILE A 242 3.78 -23.70 0.66
N HIS A 243 2.57 -23.94 0.17
CA HIS A 243 1.37 -23.23 0.60
C HIS A 243 0.82 -23.85 1.89
N VAL A 244 0.66 -23.03 2.94
CA VAL A 244 0.30 -23.50 4.27
C VAL A 244 -0.91 -22.73 4.80
N GLU A 245 -1.98 -23.45 5.13
CA GLU A 245 -3.08 -22.88 5.90
C GLU A 245 -2.72 -22.81 7.40
N PRO A 246 -3.20 -21.80 8.14
CA PRO A 246 -2.90 -21.68 9.56
C PRO A 246 -3.23 -22.92 10.42
N ALA A 247 -4.27 -23.68 10.05
CA ALA A 247 -4.67 -24.88 10.76
C ALA A 247 -3.67 -26.04 10.66
N ALA A 248 -2.73 -26.00 9.71
CA ALA A 248 -1.68 -27.01 9.53
C ALA A 248 -0.39 -26.67 10.29
N LEU A 249 -0.33 -25.51 10.96
CA LEU A 249 0.82 -25.08 11.74
C LEU A 249 0.86 -25.76 13.11
N GLN A 250 2.06 -26.15 13.52
CA GLN A 250 2.33 -26.73 14.84
C GLN A 250 3.57 -26.07 15.43
N VAL A 251 3.62 -25.99 16.76
CA VAL A 251 4.79 -25.52 17.50
C VAL A 251 5.24 -26.60 18.46
N GLU A 252 6.53 -26.88 18.48
CA GLU A 252 7.17 -27.90 19.30
C GLU A 252 8.41 -27.34 19.98
N GLU A 253 8.79 -27.95 21.10
CA GLU A 253 10.02 -27.60 21.79
C GLU A 253 11.21 -27.95 20.89
N ASP A 254 12.15 -27.01 20.78
CA ASP A 254 13.37 -27.16 19.98
C ASP A 254 14.52 -26.50 20.72
N GLU A 255 15.41 -27.32 21.30
CA GLU A 255 16.58 -26.86 22.05
C GLU A 255 17.57 -26.06 21.20
N THR A 256 17.49 -26.16 19.86
CA THR A 256 18.33 -25.39 18.94
C THR A 256 17.75 -24.01 18.63
N SER A 257 16.49 -23.76 19.00
CA SER A 257 15.84 -22.47 18.79
C SER A 257 16.18 -21.49 19.92
N PRO A 258 16.49 -20.21 19.61
CA PRO A 258 16.69 -19.18 20.62
C PRO A 258 15.49 -18.97 21.55
N THR A 259 14.28 -19.29 21.09
CA THR A 259 13.06 -19.20 21.91
C THR A 259 12.76 -20.47 22.70
N GLY A 260 13.50 -21.56 22.45
CA GLY A 260 13.17 -22.92 22.91
C GLY A 260 12.02 -23.59 22.13
N TRP A 261 11.49 -22.94 21.10
CA TRP A 261 10.37 -23.44 20.29
C TRP A 261 10.66 -23.28 18.80
N ALA A 262 10.18 -24.21 17.99
CA ALA A 262 10.20 -24.08 16.53
C ALA A 262 8.81 -24.32 15.94
N ILE A 263 8.59 -23.74 14.76
CA ILE A 263 7.35 -23.90 14.02
C ILE A 263 7.51 -24.92 12.90
N TYR A 264 6.50 -25.75 12.74
CA TYR A 264 6.45 -26.84 11.79
C TYR A 264 5.16 -26.81 10.97
N PHE A 265 5.27 -27.29 9.76
CA PHE A 265 4.16 -27.64 8.88
C PHE A 265 3.94 -29.15 8.92
N LYS A 266 2.68 -29.57 9.11
CA LYS A 266 2.27 -30.96 8.93
C LYS A 266 1.43 -31.11 7.66
N PRO A 267 1.94 -31.76 6.60
CA PRO A 267 1.15 -32.09 5.42
C PRO A 267 -0.03 -33.01 5.79
N GLN A 268 -1.21 -32.79 5.19
CA GLN A 268 -2.37 -33.66 5.46
C GLN A 268 -2.14 -35.11 5.03
N ASP A 269 -1.33 -35.33 3.97
CA ASP A 269 -1.09 -36.65 3.39
C ASP A 269 0.11 -37.40 3.98
N SER A 270 0.78 -36.84 4.99
CA SER A 270 1.94 -37.47 5.63
C SER A 270 1.81 -37.38 7.15
N GLU A 271 1.32 -38.46 7.77
CA GLU A 271 1.08 -38.47 9.22
C GLU A 271 2.37 -38.33 10.03
N ASP A 272 3.53 -38.72 9.47
CA ASP A 272 4.81 -38.82 10.18
C ASP A 272 5.87 -37.79 9.74
N GLN A 273 5.64 -37.02 8.66
CA GLN A 273 6.66 -36.11 8.14
C GLN A 273 6.29 -34.64 8.41
N LYS A 274 6.81 -34.09 9.51
CA LYS A 274 6.75 -32.65 9.80
C LYS A 274 7.93 -31.94 9.15
N GLN A 275 7.71 -30.73 8.65
CA GLN A 275 8.74 -29.91 8.03
C GLN A 275 8.93 -28.63 8.85
N LYS A 276 10.17 -28.32 9.24
CA LYS A 276 10.48 -27.09 9.99
C LYS A 276 10.35 -25.89 9.05
N ILE A 277 9.68 -24.85 9.53
CA ILE A 277 9.53 -23.59 8.79
C ILE A 277 10.68 -22.66 9.20
N GLU A 278 11.63 -22.47 8.29
CA GLU A 278 12.81 -21.61 8.51
C GLU A 278 12.63 -20.18 7.99
N GLN A 279 11.76 -19.99 6.99
CA GLN A 279 11.37 -18.68 6.49
C GLN A 279 9.94 -18.73 5.95
N CYS A 280 9.20 -17.63 6.09
CA CYS A 280 7.87 -17.54 5.52
C CYS A 280 7.47 -16.12 5.07
N THR A 281 6.45 -16.08 4.23
CA THR A 281 5.65 -14.89 3.94
C THR A 281 4.21 -15.15 4.36
N ILE A 282 3.53 -14.13 4.87
CA ILE A 282 2.17 -14.24 5.39
C ILE A 282 1.23 -13.30 4.61
N GLU A 283 0.10 -13.84 4.15
CA GLU A 283 -1.03 -13.08 3.57
C GLU A 283 -2.33 -13.48 4.29
N LEU A 284 -2.54 -12.92 5.49
CA LEU A 284 -3.69 -13.20 6.35
C LEU A 284 -4.43 -11.92 6.74
N PHE A 285 -5.75 -12.00 6.90
CA PHE A 285 -6.58 -10.96 7.48
C PHE A 285 -6.45 -10.93 9.01
N GLN A 286 -6.78 -9.80 9.63
CA GLN A 286 -6.69 -9.62 11.09
C GLN A 286 -7.52 -10.66 11.84
N GLU A 287 -8.69 -10.98 11.32
CA GLU A 287 -9.58 -12.00 11.88
C GLU A 287 -8.95 -13.40 11.80
N GLU A 288 -8.13 -13.67 10.78
CA GLU A 288 -7.42 -14.94 10.66
C GLU A 288 -6.26 -15.02 11.65
N LEU A 289 -5.55 -13.91 11.88
CA LEU A 289 -4.49 -13.85 12.90
C LEU A 289 -5.06 -14.09 14.31
N ARG A 290 -6.24 -13.54 14.59
CA ARG A 290 -6.94 -13.72 15.88
C ARG A 290 -7.20 -15.18 16.22
N ASP A 291 -7.48 -16.01 15.22
CA ASP A 291 -7.84 -17.42 15.41
C ASP A 291 -6.60 -18.35 15.54
N ILE A 292 -5.38 -17.82 15.38
CA ILE A 292 -4.13 -18.58 15.50
C ILE A 292 -3.64 -18.56 16.95
N ASP A 293 -3.15 -19.71 17.42
CA ASP A 293 -2.55 -19.81 18.75
C ASP A 293 -1.39 -18.82 18.92
N ALA A 294 -1.33 -18.16 20.08
CA ALA A 294 -0.35 -17.12 20.35
C ALA A 294 1.10 -17.62 20.25
N ARG A 295 1.39 -18.89 20.57
CA ARG A 295 2.75 -19.44 20.43
C ARG A 295 3.11 -19.62 18.95
N ILE A 296 2.16 -20.04 18.12
CA ILE A 296 2.33 -20.11 16.67
C ILE A 296 2.67 -18.72 16.12
N LEU A 297 1.88 -17.69 16.47
CA LEU A 297 2.15 -16.32 16.04
C LEU A 297 3.54 -15.82 16.46
N ARG A 298 3.96 -16.13 17.70
CA ARG A 298 5.31 -15.78 18.19
C ARG A 298 6.40 -16.42 17.35
N GLN A 299 6.28 -17.71 17.03
CA GLN A 299 7.28 -18.38 16.18
C GLN A 299 7.21 -17.94 14.72
N LEU A 300 6.03 -17.57 14.21
CA LEU A 300 5.93 -16.92 12.91
C LEU A 300 6.67 -15.60 12.87
N ALA A 301 6.59 -14.79 13.93
CA ALA A 301 7.29 -13.52 14.00
C ALA A 301 8.82 -13.63 13.97
N THR A 302 9.41 -14.80 14.24
CA THR A 302 10.87 -15.00 14.16
C THR A 302 11.35 -15.34 12.76
N CYS A 303 10.50 -15.92 11.91
CA CYS A 303 10.87 -16.39 10.57
C CYS A 303 10.08 -15.72 9.43
N CYS A 304 9.10 -14.87 9.73
CA CYS A 304 8.37 -14.11 8.72
C CYS A 304 9.22 -12.95 8.20
N ILE A 305 9.22 -12.77 6.88
CA ILE A 305 9.94 -11.66 6.26
C ILE A 305 9.26 -10.29 6.47
N ASN A 306 7.93 -10.30 6.64
CA ASN A 306 7.18 -9.09 6.91
C ASN A 306 6.91 -9.00 8.40
N ASP A 307 7.45 -7.95 9.04
CA ASP A 307 7.38 -7.81 10.49
C ASP A 307 5.93 -7.66 10.97
N PHE A 308 5.56 -8.32 12.07
CA PHE A 308 4.21 -8.21 12.62
C PHE A 308 3.89 -6.78 13.10
N ARG A 309 4.89 -5.96 13.43
CA ARG A 309 4.73 -4.53 13.71
C ARG A 309 4.21 -3.77 12.48
N ASN A 310 4.59 -4.15 11.26
CA ASN A 310 3.99 -3.59 10.05
C ASN A 310 2.50 -3.96 9.95
N ILE A 311 2.21 -5.24 10.11
CA ILE A 311 0.86 -5.79 9.95
C ILE A 311 -0.10 -5.22 11.00
N LEU A 312 0.36 -5.09 12.23
CA LEU A 312 -0.46 -4.71 13.38
C LEU A 312 -0.40 -3.21 13.68
N LEU A 313 0.69 -2.48 13.44
CA LEU A 313 0.74 -1.04 13.71
C LEU A 313 0.50 -0.22 12.45
N LEU A 314 1.34 -0.40 11.42
CA LEU A 314 1.32 0.45 10.24
C LEU A 314 0.05 0.30 9.40
N HIS A 315 -0.55 -0.89 9.36
CA HIS A 315 -1.82 -1.08 8.65
C HIS A 315 -3.03 -0.45 9.37
N ASP A 316 -2.90 -0.06 10.65
CA ASP A 316 -3.97 0.61 11.38
C ASP A 316 -4.11 2.05 10.90
N LYS A 317 -5.29 2.47 10.45
CA LYS A 317 -5.47 3.83 9.92
C LYS A 317 -5.19 4.93 10.95
N ARG A 318 -5.23 4.62 12.25
CA ARG A 318 -4.87 5.56 13.33
C ARG A 318 -3.39 5.96 13.27
N ILE A 319 -2.51 5.14 12.70
CA ILE A 319 -1.06 5.43 12.66
C ILE A 319 -0.75 6.75 11.97
N LEU A 320 -1.50 7.12 10.92
CA LEU A 320 -1.31 8.41 10.23
C LEU A 320 -1.62 9.60 11.15
N GLY A 321 -2.65 9.46 11.99
CA GLY A 321 -2.96 10.47 13.00
C GLY A 321 -1.93 10.51 14.13
N ILE A 322 -1.38 9.36 14.54
CA ILE A 322 -0.25 9.30 15.49
C ILE A 322 0.97 10.03 14.92
N VAL A 323 1.35 9.77 13.66
CA VAL A 323 2.45 10.48 12.99
C VAL A 323 2.22 11.99 13.00
N GLN A 324 1.01 12.45 12.67
CA GLN A 324 0.68 13.88 12.65
C GLN A 324 0.78 14.52 14.04
N GLN A 325 0.34 13.83 15.09
CA GLN A 325 0.45 14.27 16.48
C GLN A 325 1.91 14.29 16.97
N GLU A 326 2.74 13.35 16.49
CA GLU A 326 4.15 13.23 16.90
C GLU A 326 5.10 14.17 16.17
N LEU A 327 4.67 14.90 15.13
CA LEU A 327 5.55 15.79 14.36
C LEU A 327 6.40 16.75 15.22
N PRO A 328 5.87 17.41 16.28
CA PRO A 328 6.70 18.25 17.15
C PRO A 328 7.77 17.45 17.90
N ASN A 329 7.42 16.28 18.43
CA ASN A 329 8.35 15.39 19.15
C ASN A 329 9.42 14.83 18.20
N LEU A 330 9.05 14.45 16.98
CA LEU A 330 10.00 14.00 15.95
C LEU A 330 11.03 15.10 15.60
N VAL A 331 10.64 16.37 15.66
CA VAL A 331 11.57 17.50 15.48
C VAL A 331 12.47 17.68 16.70
N GLU A 332 11.91 17.64 17.91
CA GLU A 332 12.67 17.74 19.16
C GLU A 332 13.74 16.64 19.28
N ARG A 333 13.37 15.42 18.90
CA ARG A 333 14.24 14.24 18.85
C ARG A 333 15.23 14.25 17.67
N LYS A 334 15.12 15.25 16.78
CA LYS A 334 15.95 15.38 15.55
C LYS A 334 15.79 14.21 14.58
N VAL A 335 14.69 13.47 14.68
CA VAL A 335 14.30 12.47 13.68
C VAL A 335 13.94 13.18 12.39
N LEU A 336 13.31 14.36 12.47
CA LEU A 336 12.98 15.24 11.35
C LEU A 336 13.47 16.68 11.63
N GLY A 337 13.80 17.43 10.57
CA GLY A 337 13.90 18.89 10.66
C GLY A 337 12.53 19.57 10.63
N THR A 338 12.45 20.85 11.03
CA THR A 338 11.17 21.60 11.02
C THR A 338 10.55 21.69 9.63
N ALA A 339 11.37 21.90 8.59
CA ALA A 339 10.90 21.93 7.21
C ALA A 339 10.41 20.55 6.73
N GLU A 340 11.13 19.49 7.09
CA GLU A 340 10.74 18.10 6.80
C GLU A 340 9.41 17.75 7.47
N ALA A 341 9.23 18.12 8.75
CA ALA A 341 7.98 17.90 9.47
C ALA A 341 6.80 18.65 8.81
N GLN A 342 7.03 19.83 8.23
CA GLN A 342 5.99 20.55 7.49
C GLN A 342 5.66 19.88 6.15
N VAL A 343 6.67 19.38 5.43
CA VAL A 343 6.46 18.58 4.21
C VAL A 343 5.63 17.34 4.54
N LEU A 344 5.97 16.63 5.60
CA LEU A 344 5.23 15.43 6.02
C LEU A 344 3.81 15.77 6.49
N ARG A 345 3.63 16.85 7.26
CA ARG A 345 2.30 17.34 7.68
C ARG A 345 1.39 17.57 6.49
N ASN A 346 1.88 18.26 5.47
CA ASN A 346 1.12 18.57 4.27
C ASN A 346 0.92 17.32 3.40
N GLY A 347 1.88 16.40 3.41
CA GLY A 347 1.86 15.17 2.62
C GLY A 347 0.93 14.06 3.13
N ILE A 348 0.42 14.16 4.35
CA ILE A 348 -0.54 13.21 4.93
C ILE A 348 -1.94 13.85 4.97
N ALA A 349 -2.97 13.12 4.53
CA ALA A 349 -4.34 13.56 4.71
C ALA A 349 -4.65 13.71 6.20
N GLU A 350 -5.13 14.89 6.61
CA GLU A 350 -5.47 15.21 8.01
C GLU A 350 -6.36 14.12 8.63
N THR A 351 -5.82 13.40 9.62
CA THR A 351 -6.40 12.19 10.20
C THR A 351 -6.57 12.39 11.71
N VAL A 352 -7.82 12.45 12.15
CA VAL A 352 -8.21 12.58 13.55
C VAL A 352 -8.55 11.20 14.11
N ILE A 353 -7.92 10.84 15.23
CA ILE A 353 -8.10 9.53 15.87
C ILE A 353 -9.03 9.64 17.10
N PRO A 354 -9.79 8.58 17.44
CA PRO A 354 -10.59 8.53 18.66
C PRO A 354 -9.78 8.81 19.92
N GLY A 355 -10.40 9.44 20.90
CA GLY A 355 -9.80 9.82 22.19
C GLY A 355 -8.89 11.04 22.16
N SER A 356 -8.55 11.57 20.97
CA SER A 356 -7.65 12.72 20.85
C SER A 356 -8.33 14.06 21.14
N ASP A 357 -7.55 15.06 21.54
CA ASP A 357 -8.07 16.43 21.71
C ASP A 357 -8.51 17.07 20.39
N ALA A 358 -7.92 16.64 19.27
CA ALA A 358 -8.38 17.02 17.94
C ALA A 358 -9.81 16.51 17.67
N MET A 359 -10.17 15.32 18.16
CA MET A 359 -11.54 14.79 18.04
C MET A 359 -12.54 15.65 18.83
N LYS A 360 -12.17 16.09 20.04
CA LYS A 360 -13.00 16.98 20.87
C LYS A 360 -13.20 18.34 20.19
N SER A 361 -12.11 18.90 19.64
CA SER A 361 -12.16 20.17 18.92
C SER A 361 -13.04 20.07 17.67
N LEU A 362 -12.92 18.97 16.92
CA LEU A 362 -13.73 18.70 15.74
C LEU A 362 -15.22 18.57 16.07
N LEU A 363 -15.56 17.89 17.17
CA LEU A 363 -16.95 17.80 17.64
C LEU A 363 -17.56 19.18 17.90
N GLU A 364 -16.83 20.08 18.59
CA GLU A 364 -17.33 21.42 18.87
C GLU A 364 -17.46 22.29 17.61
N GLU A 365 -16.49 22.21 16.69
CA GLU A 365 -16.56 22.91 15.40
C GLU A 365 -17.81 22.49 14.60
N LEU A 366 -18.07 21.18 14.53
CA LEU A 366 -19.17 20.63 13.74
C LEU A 366 -20.55 20.81 14.37
N ARG A 367 -20.62 21.08 15.67
CA ARG A 367 -21.85 21.57 16.32
C ARG A 367 -22.16 23.02 15.93
N GLN A 368 -21.13 23.84 15.66
CA GLN A 368 -21.29 25.24 15.27
C GLN A 368 -21.59 25.39 13.77
N ASP A 369 -20.95 24.58 12.91
CA ASP A 369 -21.22 24.53 11.47
C ASP A 369 -21.46 23.08 11.00
N PRO A 370 -22.73 22.61 11.05
CA PRO A 370 -23.12 21.28 10.60
C PRO A 370 -22.71 20.91 9.17
N LEU A 371 -22.52 21.90 8.27
CA LEU A 371 -22.19 21.63 6.87
C LEU A 371 -20.72 21.26 6.66
N GLN A 372 -19.84 21.60 7.61
CA GLN A 372 -18.42 21.22 7.52
C GLN A 372 -18.23 19.70 7.50
N ARG A 373 -19.19 18.90 8.03
CA ARG A 373 -19.11 17.43 7.99
C ARG A 373 -18.93 16.88 6.57
N HIS A 374 -19.44 17.58 5.55
CA HIS A 374 -19.30 17.19 4.14
C HIS A 374 -17.84 17.15 3.65
N ARG A 375 -16.92 17.76 4.39
CA ARG A 375 -15.49 17.80 4.09
C ARG A 375 -14.71 16.66 4.73
N TYR A 376 -15.39 15.71 5.35
CA TYR A 376 -14.78 14.60 6.06
C TYR A 376 -15.27 13.25 5.54
N ILE A 377 -14.45 12.24 5.77
CA ILE A 377 -14.74 10.84 5.51
C ILE A 377 -14.41 10.05 6.78
N ILE A 378 -15.29 9.13 7.15
CA ILE A 378 -15.10 8.24 8.29
C ILE A 378 -14.66 6.87 7.74
N LYS A 379 -13.59 6.32 8.31
CA LYS A 379 -13.00 5.04 7.88
C LYS A 379 -12.80 4.12 9.09
N PRO A 380 -13.23 2.85 9.06
CA PRO A 380 -12.91 1.90 10.11
C PRO A 380 -11.40 1.80 10.27
N VAL A 381 -10.90 1.69 11.50
CA VAL A 381 -9.44 1.65 11.76
C VAL A 381 -8.76 0.45 11.10
N ARG A 382 -9.50 -0.66 10.93
CA ARG A 382 -9.12 -1.87 10.19
C ARG A 382 -10.11 -2.18 9.09
N GLY A 383 -9.63 -2.80 8.02
CA GLY A 383 -10.49 -3.28 6.93
C GLY A 383 -9.82 -3.15 5.58
N ALA A 384 -10.44 -3.77 4.58
CA ALA A 384 -10.00 -3.74 3.19
C ALA A 384 -11.15 -3.33 2.26
N SER A 385 -10.82 -3.04 1.00
CA SER A 385 -11.79 -2.90 -0.09
C SER A 385 -12.90 -1.85 0.14
N CYS A 386 -12.58 -0.76 0.85
CA CYS A 386 -13.53 0.32 1.19
C CYS A 386 -14.72 -0.09 2.08
N ASN A 387 -14.70 -1.28 2.70
CA ASN A 387 -15.77 -1.72 3.58
C ASN A 387 -15.91 -0.78 4.80
N GLY A 388 -17.14 -0.34 5.07
CA GLY A 388 -17.46 0.53 6.20
C GLY A 388 -17.05 2.00 6.06
N ILE A 389 -16.48 2.40 4.91
CA ILE A 389 -16.16 3.82 4.64
C ILE A 389 -17.44 4.60 4.37
N ARG A 390 -17.58 5.77 5.00
CA ARG A 390 -18.74 6.65 4.84
C ARG A 390 -18.31 8.09 4.65
N LEU A 391 -18.84 8.77 3.64
CA LEU A 391 -18.61 10.21 3.44
C LEU A 391 -19.52 11.00 4.37
N GLY A 392 -19.03 12.11 4.92
CA GLY A 392 -19.84 12.93 5.83
C GLY A 392 -21.06 13.58 5.17
N ASN A 393 -21.09 13.71 3.84
CA ASN A 393 -22.31 14.13 3.11
C ASN A 393 -23.36 13.02 2.96
N GLN A 394 -23.04 11.78 3.31
CA GLN A 394 -23.94 10.62 3.34
C GLN A 394 -24.43 10.29 4.76
N ILE A 395 -23.97 11.03 5.76
CA ILE A 395 -24.36 10.89 7.16
C ILE A 395 -25.16 12.12 7.54
N ASP A 396 -26.32 11.93 8.17
CA ASP A 396 -27.07 13.06 8.70
C ASP A 396 -26.37 13.66 9.93
N GLN A 397 -26.81 14.84 10.35
CA GLN A 397 -26.13 15.56 11.43
C GLN A 397 -26.23 14.85 12.78
N GLU A 398 -27.37 14.25 13.10
CA GLU A 398 -27.61 13.63 14.40
C GLU A 398 -26.75 12.36 14.54
N GLU A 399 -26.75 11.53 13.51
CA GLU A 399 -25.89 10.35 13.45
C GLU A 399 -24.41 10.74 13.50
N TRP A 400 -23.99 11.79 12.76
CA TRP A 400 -22.61 12.25 12.76
C TRP A 400 -22.15 12.72 14.14
N VAL A 401 -22.96 13.55 14.82
CA VAL A 401 -22.64 14.05 16.16
C VAL A 401 -22.57 12.89 17.16
N SER A 402 -23.51 11.95 17.11
CA SER A 402 -23.51 10.76 17.97
C SER A 402 -22.24 9.91 17.79
N LEU A 403 -21.79 9.71 16.54
CA LEU A 403 -20.52 9.02 16.25
C LEU A 403 -19.33 9.76 16.87
N LEU A 404 -19.24 11.08 16.68
CA LEU A 404 -18.14 11.87 17.21
C LEU A 404 -18.13 11.90 18.74
N GLU A 405 -19.29 12.02 19.39
CA GLU A 405 -19.40 11.95 20.84
C GLU A 405 -18.82 10.64 21.37
N ARG A 406 -19.15 9.50 20.73
CA ARG A 406 -18.53 8.21 21.06
C ARG A 406 -17.00 8.27 20.91
N PHE A 407 -16.51 8.83 19.80
CA PHE A 407 -15.07 8.92 19.52
C PHE A 407 -14.33 9.90 20.42
N THR A 408 -15.00 10.84 21.08
CA THR A 408 -14.36 11.76 22.04
C THR A 408 -14.16 11.17 23.44
N SER A 409 -14.90 10.11 23.77
CA SER A 409 -14.95 9.59 25.14
C SER A 409 -13.62 9.01 25.62
N HIS A 410 -12.97 8.20 24.77
CA HIS A 410 -11.65 7.60 25.00
C HIS A 410 -11.07 7.07 23.68
N ALA A 411 -9.82 6.62 23.71
CA ALA A 411 -9.23 5.89 22.59
C ALA A 411 -9.89 4.49 22.47
N LEU A 412 -10.27 4.10 21.26
CA LEU A 412 -11.06 2.90 21.00
C LEU A 412 -10.23 1.79 20.36
N ARG A 413 -10.45 0.54 20.78
CA ARG A 413 -9.94 -0.68 20.14
C ARG A 413 -10.69 -0.98 18.84
N PRO A 414 -10.10 -1.76 17.91
CA PRO A 414 -10.80 -2.17 16.68
C PRO A 414 -12.17 -2.81 16.93
N SER A 415 -12.30 -3.69 17.93
CA SER A 415 -13.54 -4.38 18.31
C SER A 415 -14.63 -3.47 18.89
N GLU A 416 -14.29 -2.25 19.30
CA GLU A 416 -15.22 -1.22 19.77
C GLU A 416 -15.76 -0.37 18.62
N GLU A 417 -15.69 -0.88 17.39
CA GLU A 417 -16.05 -0.18 16.16
C GLU A 417 -15.33 1.17 16.06
N ALA A 418 -14.00 1.15 16.21
CA ALA A 418 -13.19 2.36 16.08
C ALA A 418 -13.14 2.84 14.62
N TYR A 419 -13.25 4.15 14.43
CA TYR A 419 -13.06 4.80 13.13
C TYR A 419 -12.11 5.99 13.26
N VAL A 420 -11.36 6.28 12.20
CA VAL A 420 -10.71 7.58 12.03
C VAL A 420 -11.63 8.54 11.28
N VAL A 421 -11.54 9.82 11.60
CA VAL A 421 -12.15 10.89 10.82
C VAL A 421 -11.05 11.56 10.03
N GLN A 422 -11.08 11.43 8.71
CA GLN A 422 -10.07 11.99 7.82
C GLN A 422 -10.68 13.11 6.98
N LYS A 423 -9.93 14.19 6.76
CA LYS A 423 -10.36 15.24 5.84
C LYS A 423 -10.42 14.69 4.42
N LEU A 424 -11.53 14.95 3.75
CA LEU A 424 -11.74 14.57 2.37
C LEU A 424 -10.81 15.42 1.48
N VAL A 425 -10.02 14.74 0.65
CA VAL A 425 -9.11 15.40 -0.29
C VAL A 425 -9.93 16.03 -1.41
N ASP A 426 -9.66 17.30 -1.73
CA ASP A 426 -10.25 17.94 -2.89
C ASP A 426 -9.53 17.48 -4.16
N HIS A 427 -10.03 16.40 -4.77
CA HIS A 427 -9.29 15.65 -5.78
C HIS A 427 -8.96 16.46 -7.06
N LEU A 428 -7.78 16.19 -7.62
CA LEU A 428 -7.51 16.42 -9.04
C LEU A 428 -8.23 15.35 -9.87
N TRP A 429 -9.07 15.80 -10.80
CA TRP A 429 -9.81 14.94 -11.72
C TRP A 429 -9.11 14.89 -13.09
N CYS A 430 -9.11 13.71 -13.70
CA CYS A 430 -8.44 13.41 -14.95
C CYS A 430 -9.41 12.73 -15.91
N ASP A 431 -9.26 13.05 -17.20
CA ASP A 431 -9.87 12.29 -18.28
C ASP A 431 -9.16 10.93 -18.40
N ILE A 432 -9.92 9.85 -18.22
CA ILE A 432 -9.42 8.48 -18.31
C ILE A 432 -10.20 7.73 -19.39
N VAL A 433 -9.46 7.10 -20.30
CA VAL A 433 -9.96 6.12 -21.25
C VAL A 433 -9.85 4.73 -20.63
N ARG A 434 -10.98 4.03 -20.56
CA ARG A 434 -11.08 2.65 -20.05
C ARG A 434 -11.29 1.68 -21.21
N HIS A 435 -10.41 0.69 -21.35
CA HIS A 435 -10.48 -0.28 -22.44
C HIS A 435 -11.62 -1.31 -22.33
N GLU A 436 -12.21 -1.45 -21.14
CA GLU A 436 -13.20 -2.48 -20.85
C GLU A 436 -14.66 -2.03 -21.02
N VAL A 437 -14.89 -0.75 -21.33
CA VAL A 437 -16.22 -0.18 -21.52
C VAL A 437 -16.52 -0.09 -23.00
N HIS A 438 -17.17 -1.13 -23.53
CA HIS A 438 -17.47 -1.29 -24.96
C HIS A 438 -18.39 -0.20 -25.56
N SER A 439 -18.99 0.68 -24.75
CA SER A 439 -20.01 1.62 -25.22
C SER A 439 -19.51 3.01 -25.60
N SER A 440 -18.24 3.36 -25.37
CA SER A 440 -17.59 4.51 -26.03
C SER A 440 -16.12 4.62 -25.65
N PRO A 441 -15.19 4.98 -26.58
CA PRO A 441 -13.84 5.42 -26.23
C PRO A 441 -13.82 6.83 -25.57
N GLU A 442 -14.99 7.38 -25.23
CA GLU A 442 -15.12 8.71 -24.64
C GLU A 442 -14.47 8.74 -23.25
N PRO A 443 -13.65 9.75 -22.97
CA PRO A 443 -13.06 9.90 -21.65
C PRO A 443 -14.11 10.09 -20.57
N GLU A 444 -13.88 9.42 -19.44
CA GLU A 444 -14.64 9.61 -18.22
C GLU A 444 -13.76 10.31 -17.17
N GLN A 445 -14.38 11.14 -16.33
CA GLN A 445 -13.69 11.86 -15.27
C GLN A 445 -13.53 10.98 -14.03
N PHE A 446 -12.29 10.72 -13.65
CA PHE A 446 -11.93 10.03 -12.42
C PHE A 446 -10.84 10.78 -11.66
N HIS A 447 -10.80 10.63 -10.34
CA HIS A 447 -9.60 10.98 -9.60
C HIS A 447 -8.60 9.82 -9.61
N LEU A 448 -7.32 10.14 -9.48
CA LEU A 448 -6.26 9.15 -9.44
C LEU A 448 -5.92 8.76 -8.00
N ILE A 449 -5.62 7.48 -7.81
CA ILE A 449 -5.09 6.89 -6.58
C ILE A 449 -3.75 6.29 -6.96
N GLY A 450 -2.67 7.00 -6.62
CA GLY A 450 -1.32 6.46 -6.76
C GLY A 450 -0.97 5.61 -5.55
N SER A 451 0.05 4.78 -5.69
CA SER A 451 0.62 4.07 -4.54
C SER A 451 2.13 4.01 -4.63
N CYS A 452 2.77 3.83 -3.48
CA CYS A 452 4.21 3.64 -3.38
C CYS A 452 4.50 2.54 -2.38
N HIS A 453 5.53 1.75 -2.65
CA HIS A 453 6.00 0.70 -1.77
C HIS A 453 7.32 1.11 -1.11
N MET A 454 7.46 0.70 0.13
CA MET A 454 8.72 0.72 0.87
C MET A 454 9.12 -0.73 1.19
N VAL A 455 10.36 -1.08 0.90
CA VAL A 455 10.95 -2.38 1.22
C VAL A 455 12.13 -2.18 2.15
N ASN A 456 12.03 -2.70 3.38
CA ASN A 456 13.02 -2.63 4.44
C ASN A 456 13.59 -1.22 4.68
N SER A 457 12.76 -0.18 4.53
CA SER A 457 13.15 1.24 4.66
C SER A 457 14.35 1.65 3.78
N LYS A 458 14.62 0.89 2.71
CA LYS A 458 15.76 1.07 1.81
C LYS A 458 15.30 1.44 0.42
N LEU A 459 14.42 0.62 -0.14
CA LEU A 459 13.91 0.80 -1.48
C LEU A 459 12.55 1.49 -1.45
N PHE A 460 12.44 2.58 -2.20
CA PHE A 460 11.19 3.23 -2.54
C PHE A 460 10.83 2.85 -3.98
N VAL A 461 9.56 2.52 -4.22
CA VAL A 461 9.07 2.09 -5.53
C VAL A 461 7.71 2.74 -5.78
N PHE A 462 7.50 3.30 -6.98
CA PHE A 462 6.16 3.63 -7.43
C PHE A 462 5.37 2.36 -7.72
N GLY A 463 4.23 2.23 -7.04
CA GLY A 463 3.30 1.13 -7.20
C GLY A 463 2.21 1.40 -8.24
N PRO A 464 1.13 0.60 -8.23
CA PRO A 464 0.03 0.75 -9.16
C PRO A 464 -0.73 2.07 -8.97
N TRP A 465 -1.17 2.62 -10.10
CA TRP A 465 -2.13 3.71 -10.21
C TRP A 465 -3.51 3.15 -10.52
N ARG A 466 -4.51 3.63 -9.79
CA ARG A 466 -5.90 3.19 -9.88
C ARG A 466 -6.81 4.41 -10.01
N ILE A 467 -8.05 4.15 -10.39
CA ILE A 467 -9.07 5.19 -10.55
C ILE A 467 -10.05 5.18 -9.39
N GLY A 468 -10.55 6.37 -9.06
CA GLY A 468 -11.61 6.56 -8.10
C GLY A 468 -12.68 7.51 -8.62
N HIS A 469 -13.92 7.28 -8.20
CA HIS A 469 -15.05 8.14 -8.50
C HIS A 469 -15.52 8.84 -7.23
N THR A 470 -16.12 8.09 -6.31
CA THR A 470 -16.47 8.57 -4.96
C THR A 470 -15.41 8.15 -3.93
N VAL A 471 -14.93 6.93 -4.09
CA VAL A 471 -13.78 6.32 -3.41
C VAL A 471 -13.03 5.51 -4.48
N HIS A 472 -12.28 4.46 -4.13
CA HIS A 472 -11.66 3.56 -5.09
C HIS A 472 -12.69 2.76 -5.92
N VAL A 473 -12.48 2.68 -7.23
CA VAL A 473 -13.20 1.72 -8.09
C VAL A 473 -12.48 0.37 -8.00
N GLY A 474 -13.11 -0.60 -7.32
CA GLY A 474 -12.51 -1.91 -7.06
C GLY A 474 -12.17 -2.74 -8.30
N LEU A 475 -11.47 -3.85 -8.09
CA LEU A 475 -11.04 -4.79 -9.14
C LEU A 475 -11.84 -6.12 -9.11
N SER A 476 -13.02 -6.12 -8.49
CA SER A 476 -13.89 -7.32 -8.41
C SER A 476 -14.50 -7.68 -9.77
N LYS A 477 -15.25 -8.79 -9.86
CA LYS A 477 -15.97 -9.14 -11.10
C LYS A 477 -17.03 -8.10 -11.47
N GLU A 478 -17.63 -7.47 -10.46
CA GLU A 478 -18.68 -6.46 -10.58
C GLU A 478 -18.13 -5.04 -10.73
N SER A 479 -16.83 -4.85 -10.45
CA SER A 479 -16.17 -3.54 -10.50
C SER A 479 -15.20 -3.48 -11.69
N MET A 480 -15.34 -2.46 -12.52
CA MET A 480 -14.55 -2.28 -13.75
C MET A 480 -13.39 -1.30 -13.53
N GLY A 481 -12.64 -1.50 -12.44
CA GLY A 481 -11.42 -0.77 -12.16
C GLY A 481 -10.28 -1.22 -13.07
N ILE A 482 -9.32 -0.33 -13.29
CA ILE A 482 -8.10 -0.59 -14.05
C ILE A 482 -6.87 -0.37 -13.18
N VAL A 483 -5.77 -1.02 -13.54
CA VAL A 483 -4.46 -0.85 -12.90
C VAL A 483 -3.46 -0.36 -13.93
N MET A 484 -2.78 0.73 -13.62
CA MET A 484 -1.79 1.36 -14.50
C MET A 484 -0.45 1.47 -13.78
N SER A 485 0.63 1.47 -14.52
CA SER A 485 1.92 2.01 -14.06
C SER A 485 2.04 3.49 -14.46
N CYS A 486 3.06 4.16 -13.95
CA CYS A 486 3.39 5.52 -14.36
C CYS A 486 4.71 5.60 -15.15
N VAL A 487 4.86 6.69 -15.88
CA VAL A 487 6.10 7.10 -16.54
C VAL A 487 6.42 8.55 -16.17
N LEU A 488 7.70 8.91 -16.18
CA LEU A 488 8.17 10.26 -15.94
C LEU A 488 8.16 11.05 -17.25
N ARG A 489 7.63 12.27 -17.16
CA ARG A 489 7.54 13.21 -18.27
C ARG A 489 8.95 13.65 -18.74
N PRO A 490 9.23 13.63 -20.05
CA PRO A 490 10.42 14.29 -20.61
C PRO A 490 10.34 15.82 -20.46
N GLU A 491 11.45 16.48 -20.19
CA GLU A 491 11.47 17.95 -19.96
C GLU A 491 11.21 18.74 -21.25
N ASP A 492 11.73 18.27 -22.38
CA ASP A 492 11.73 19.00 -23.65
C ASP A 492 10.58 18.63 -24.60
N LEU A 493 9.71 17.68 -24.21
CA LEU A 493 8.66 17.18 -25.09
C LEU A 493 7.37 18.01 -24.97
N GLU A 494 6.93 18.59 -26.09
CA GLU A 494 5.69 19.34 -26.18
C GLU A 494 4.47 18.43 -25.96
N THR A 495 3.37 19.00 -25.44
CA THR A 495 2.10 18.27 -25.30
C THR A 495 1.21 18.54 -26.49
N MET A 496 0.68 17.47 -27.08
CA MET A 496 -0.28 17.55 -28.16
C MET A 496 -1.59 18.18 -27.66
N ASP A 497 -2.20 19.05 -28.47
CA ASP A 497 -3.54 19.58 -28.16
C ASP A 497 -4.53 18.40 -28.12
N GLY A 498 -5.13 18.14 -26.96
CA GLY A 498 -6.05 17.01 -26.78
C GLY A 498 -7.31 17.04 -27.65
N ARG A 499 -7.61 18.19 -28.27
CA ARG A 499 -8.68 18.32 -29.28
C ARG A 499 -8.29 17.81 -30.67
N LYS A 500 -7.01 17.47 -30.87
CA LYS A 500 -6.55 16.83 -32.10
C LYS A 500 -6.67 15.33 -31.93
N GLU A 501 -7.72 14.78 -32.53
CA GLU A 501 -7.88 13.33 -32.70
C GLU A 501 -6.83 12.79 -33.70
N GLU A 502 -6.51 11.51 -33.55
CA GLU A 502 -5.54 10.77 -34.38
C GLU A 502 -5.84 10.79 -35.88
#